data_AF-A0A0K1E1W1-F1
#
_entry.id   AF-A0A0K1E1W1-F1
#
_cell.length_a   1.000
_cell.length_b   1.000
_cell.length_c   1.000
_cell.angle_alpha   90.00
_cell.angle_beta   90.00
_cell.angle_gamma   90.00
#
_symmetry.space_group_name_H-M   'P 1'
#
loop_
_entity.id
_entity.type
_entity.pdbx_description
1 polymer ?
#
loop_
_entity_poly.entity_id
_entity_poly.type
_entity_poly.pdbx_seq_one_letter_code
_entity_poly.pdbx_strand_id
1 'polypeptide(L)'
;MGYKENVGGAAAVLLATAVLATAPRPLGHLALLAALPLFRRRVVWTRFEPSFIASAAVAYLGAFLLDFFFVGIPRERPPWWQVVVLAPLAEELVFRALAFAFLPPILAWIFAVVIFGVLHPANPLVASLYGASLAFMYRGGGYAASTALHAFNNALWLALATGLL
;
A
#
# COMPACT_ATOMS: atom_id res chain seq x y z
N MET A 1 -23.05 17.67 9.76
CA MET A 1 -22.57 16.31 10.14
C MET A 1 -21.12 16.00 9.72
N GLY A 2 -20.41 16.83 8.93
CA GLY A 2 -19.11 16.43 8.33
C GLY A 2 -17.83 16.51 9.20
N TYR A 3 -17.74 17.39 10.20
CA TYR A 3 -16.46 17.63 10.90
C TYR A 3 -16.06 16.50 11.88
N LYS A 4 -17.00 16.05 12.73
CA LYS A 4 -16.72 15.01 13.75
C LYS A 4 -16.44 13.64 13.13
N GLU A 5 -17.10 13.30 12.03
CA GLU A 5 -16.81 12.06 11.28
C GLU A 5 -15.41 12.08 10.65
N ASN A 6 -14.96 13.23 10.14
CA ASN A 6 -13.62 13.37 9.56
C ASN A 6 -12.50 13.27 10.60
N VAL A 7 -12.71 13.80 11.82
CA VAL A 7 -11.73 13.69 12.92
C VAL A 7 -11.57 12.23 13.37
N GLY A 8 -12.69 11.50 13.52
CA GLY A 8 -12.65 10.08 13.84
C GLY A 8 -11.97 9.23 12.77
N GLY A 9 -12.21 9.56 11.49
CA GLY A 9 -11.55 8.90 10.36
C GLY A 9 -10.04 9.12 10.31
N ALA A 10 -9.58 10.36 10.48
CA ALA A 10 -8.15 10.67 10.52
C ALA A 10 -7.44 9.97 11.69
N ALA A 11 -8.07 9.91 12.86
CA ALA A 11 -7.55 9.17 14.01
C ALA A 11 -7.43 7.66 13.72
N ALA A 12 -8.40 7.07 13.00
CA ALA A 12 -8.34 5.67 12.59
C ALA A 12 -7.17 5.40 11.64
N VAL A 13 -6.91 6.30 10.68
CA VAL A 13 -5.75 6.21 9.77
C VAL A 13 -4.44 6.24 10.56
N LEU A 14 -4.29 7.23 11.46
CA LEU A 14 -3.08 7.37 12.29
C LEU A 14 -2.84 6.17 13.21
N LEU A 15 -3.90 5.67 13.86
CA LEU A 15 -3.82 4.49 14.71
C LEU A 15 -3.41 3.26 13.90
N ALA A 16 -4.01 3.06 12.72
CA ALA A 16 -3.67 1.94 11.86
C ALA A 16 -2.21 1.99 11.38
N THR A 17 -1.69 3.17 11.06
CA THR A 17 -0.26 3.37 10.77
C THR A 17 0.63 3.07 11.96
N ALA A 18 0.25 3.54 13.16
CA ALA A 18 1.01 3.28 14.37
C ALA A 18 1.08 1.77 14.65
N VAL A 19 -0.01 1.04 14.45
CA VAL A 19 -0.03 -0.43 14.58
C VAL A 19 0.92 -1.08 13.57
N LEU A 20 0.92 -0.69 12.29
CA LEU A 20 1.88 -1.23 11.30
C LEU A 20 3.33 -0.91 11.65
N ALA A 21 3.59 0.29 12.15
CA ALA A 21 4.94 0.77 12.43
C ALA A 21 5.55 0.17 13.71
N THR A 22 4.72 -0.17 14.70
CA THR A 22 5.20 -0.52 16.06
C THR A 22 4.90 -1.96 16.48
N ALA A 23 3.84 -2.59 15.96
CA ALA A 23 3.51 -3.96 16.32
C ALA A 23 4.47 -4.95 15.65
N PRO A 24 4.90 -6.01 16.35
CA PRO A 24 5.76 -7.03 15.77
C PRO A 24 5.04 -7.73 14.61
N ARG A 25 5.79 -8.03 13.54
CA ARG A 25 5.28 -8.81 12.42
C ARG A 25 5.16 -10.29 12.83
N PRO A 26 4.08 -11.00 12.46
CA PRO A 26 2.98 -10.59 11.59
C PRO A 26 1.76 -10.00 12.32
N LEU A 27 1.82 -9.82 13.66
CA LEU A 27 0.66 -9.46 14.49
C LEU A 27 0.03 -8.13 14.09
N GLY A 28 0.83 -7.13 13.72
CA GLY A 28 0.32 -5.84 13.23
C GLY A 28 -0.59 -5.97 12.01
N HIS A 29 -0.20 -6.80 11.03
CA HIS A 29 -1.02 -7.05 9.84
C HIS A 29 -2.32 -7.76 10.21
N LEU A 30 -2.25 -8.81 11.04
CA LEU A 30 -3.42 -9.56 11.47
C LEU A 30 -4.43 -8.70 12.24
N ALA A 31 -3.95 -7.82 13.11
CA ALA A 31 -4.80 -6.89 13.86
C ALA A 31 -5.58 -5.96 12.93
N LEU A 32 -4.93 -5.44 11.88
CA LEU A 32 -5.60 -4.60 10.89
C LEU A 32 -6.61 -5.35 10.05
N LEU A 33 -6.28 -6.58 9.63
CA LEU A 33 -7.22 -7.41 8.87
C LEU A 33 -8.44 -7.82 9.72
N ALA A 34 -8.25 -8.04 11.02
CA ALA A 34 -9.36 -8.27 11.94
C ALA A 34 -10.29 -7.05 12.06
N ALA A 35 -9.75 -5.83 11.87
CA ALA A 35 -10.52 -4.59 11.88
C ALA A 35 -11.18 -4.27 10.52
N LEU A 36 -10.82 -4.96 9.43
CA LEU A 36 -11.35 -4.72 8.08
C LEU A 36 -12.90 -4.67 7.99
N PRO A 37 -13.68 -5.52 8.70
CA PRO A 37 -15.14 -5.45 8.68
C PRO A 37 -15.72 -4.10 9.11
N LEU A 38 -15.01 -3.36 9.98
CA LEU A 38 -15.42 -2.04 10.47
C LEU A 38 -15.44 -0.99 9.33
N PHE A 39 -14.61 -1.18 8.31
CA PHE A 39 -14.42 -0.23 7.22
C PHE A 39 -15.13 -0.62 5.93
N ARG A 40 -15.83 -1.77 5.92
CA ARG A 40 -16.35 -2.39 4.69
C ARG A 40 -17.23 -1.50 3.81
N ARG A 41 -17.94 -0.52 4.39
CA ARG A 41 -18.84 0.39 3.66
C ARG A 41 -18.13 1.64 3.12
N ARG A 42 -16.93 1.93 3.60
CA ARG A 42 -16.15 3.13 3.25
C ARG A 42 -15.06 2.82 2.22
N VAL A 43 -14.60 1.55 2.19
CA VAL A 43 -13.60 1.08 1.23
C VAL A 43 -14.20 0.92 -0.16
N VAL A 44 -13.49 1.43 -1.17
CA VAL A 44 -13.79 1.11 -2.57
C VAL A 44 -13.12 -0.23 -2.88
N TRP A 45 -13.92 -1.30 -2.86
CA TRP A 45 -13.42 -2.67 -3.06
C TRP A 45 -12.94 -2.91 -4.49
N THR A 46 -13.77 -2.53 -5.45
CA THR A 46 -13.53 -2.70 -6.87
C THR A 46 -14.01 -1.46 -7.60
N ARG A 47 -13.28 -1.06 -8.63
CA ARG A 47 -13.65 0.00 -9.57
C ARG A 47 -13.07 -0.33 -10.95
N PHE A 48 -13.49 0.39 -11.97
CA PHE A 48 -12.82 0.33 -13.27
C PHE A 48 -12.70 1.73 -13.86
N GLU A 49 -11.54 2.36 -13.69
CA GLU A 49 -11.15 3.60 -14.37
C GLU A 49 -9.83 3.37 -15.12
N PRO A 50 -9.90 3.12 -16.45
CA PRO A 50 -8.74 2.73 -17.25
C PRO A 50 -7.59 3.73 -17.23
N SER A 51 -7.90 5.03 -17.17
CA SER A 51 -6.86 6.09 -17.14
C SER A 51 -5.96 5.95 -15.91
N PHE A 52 -6.54 5.71 -14.75
CA PHE A 52 -5.78 5.49 -13.51
C PHE A 52 -5.02 4.16 -13.53
N ILE A 53 -5.58 3.10 -14.10
CA ILE A 53 -4.89 1.81 -14.26
C ILE A 53 -3.66 1.97 -15.16
N ALA A 54 -3.79 2.71 -16.26
CA ALA A 54 -2.67 3.01 -17.15
C ALA A 54 -1.59 3.84 -16.44
N SER A 55 -1.97 4.88 -15.70
CA SER A 55 -1.02 5.66 -14.88
C SER A 55 -0.32 4.80 -13.84
N ALA A 56 -1.05 3.87 -13.20
CA ALA A 56 -0.48 2.93 -12.23
C ALA A 56 0.59 2.04 -12.88
N ALA A 57 0.32 1.49 -14.07
CA ALA A 57 1.25 0.63 -14.79
C ALA A 57 2.53 1.38 -15.20
N VAL A 58 2.41 2.62 -15.70
CA VAL A 58 3.57 3.45 -16.05
C VAL A 58 4.41 3.78 -14.82
N ALA A 59 3.76 4.22 -13.73
CA ALA A 59 4.45 4.50 -12.47
C ALA A 59 5.11 3.25 -11.88
N TYR A 60 4.44 2.10 -11.96
CA TYR A 60 4.96 0.81 -11.50
C TYR A 60 6.24 0.43 -12.24
N LEU A 61 6.19 0.44 -13.58
CA LEU A 61 7.32 0.07 -14.41
C LEU A 61 8.51 1.01 -14.15
N GLY A 62 8.26 2.32 -14.06
CA GLY A 62 9.31 3.29 -13.73
C GLY A 62 9.93 3.03 -12.35
N ALA A 63 9.10 2.82 -11.32
CA ALA A 63 9.56 2.50 -9.98
C ALA A 63 10.39 1.21 -9.95
N PHE A 64 9.89 0.14 -10.59
CA PHE A 64 10.55 -1.16 -10.64
C PHE A 64 11.90 -1.11 -11.35
N LEU A 65 11.99 -0.45 -12.51
CA LEU A 65 13.26 -0.30 -13.21
C LEU A 65 14.27 0.49 -12.38
N LEU A 66 13.84 1.59 -11.75
CA LEU A 66 14.72 2.37 -10.87
C LEU A 66 15.21 1.55 -9.68
N ASP A 67 14.31 0.83 -9.02
CA ASP A 67 14.66 -0.03 -7.88
C ASP A 67 15.62 -1.15 -8.31
N PHE A 68 15.34 -1.82 -9.43
CA PHE A 68 16.18 -2.88 -9.99
C PHE A 68 17.61 -2.43 -10.32
N PHE A 69 17.76 -1.27 -10.97
CA PHE A 69 19.08 -0.82 -11.40
C PHE A 69 19.87 -0.09 -10.31
N PHE A 70 19.20 0.64 -9.41
CA PHE A 70 19.89 1.52 -8.45
C PHE A 70 19.92 0.99 -7.02
N VAL A 71 18.98 0.11 -6.64
CA VAL A 71 18.92 -0.50 -5.30
C VAL A 71 19.35 -1.96 -5.36
N GLY A 72 18.85 -2.70 -6.33
CA GLY A 72 19.17 -4.10 -6.57
C GLY A 72 18.31 -5.08 -5.76
N ILE A 73 18.58 -6.37 -5.97
CA ILE A 73 17.77 -7.46 -5.43
C ILE A 73 17.87 -7.52 -3.89
N PRO A 74 16.75 -7.59 -3.15
CA PRO A 74 16.76 -7.72 -1.70
C PRO A 74 17.52 -8.96 -1.22
N ARG A 75 18.30 -8.79 -0.14
CA ARG A 75 19.02 -9.90 0.51
C ARG A 75 18.15 -10.67 1.50
N GLU A 76 17.18 -10.00 2.10
CA GLU A 76 16.26 -10.62 3.06
C GLU A 76 15.22 -11.48 2.34
N ARG A 77 14.94 -12.65 2.92
CA ARG A 77 13.99 -13.64 2.36
C ARG A 77 12.94 -14.01 3.41
N PRO A 78 12.03 -13.08 3.74
CA PRO A 78 10.96 -13.35 4.68
C PRO A 78 10.00 -14.43 4.16
N PRO A 79 9.19 -15.06 5.02
CA PRO A 79 8.20 -16.05 4.60
C PRO A 79 7.24 -15.49 3.54
N TRP A 80 7.05 -16.22 2.43
CA TRP A 80 6.29 -15.74 1.28
C TRP A 80 4.88 -15.25 1.64
N TRP A 81 4.17 -15.95 2.53
CA TRP A 81 2.81 -15.60 2.93
C TRP A 81 2.74 -14.27 3.70
N GLN A 82 3.83 -13.88 4.38
CA GLN A 82 3.88 -12.59 5.06
C GLN A 82 4.00 -11.46 4.04
N VAL A 83 4.91 -11.59 3.06
CA VAL A 83 5.19 -10.51 2.12
C VAL A 83 4.28 -10.49 0.89
N VAL A 84 3.77 -11.62 0.42
CA VAL A 84 2.91 -11.70 -0.77
C VAL A 84 1.42 -11.62 -0.41
N VAL A 85 1.04 -11.97 0.82
CA VAL A 85 -0.38 -12.02 1.22
C VAL A 85 -0.69 -11.00 2.31
N LEU A 86 -0.11 -11.16 3.50
CA LEU A 86 -0.50 -10.34 4.65
C LEU A 86 -0.12 -8.87 4.51
N ALA A 87 1.13 -8.59 4.14
CA ALA A 87 1.61 -7.21 3.99
C ALA A 87 0.79 -6.45 2.94
N PRO A 88 0.58 -6.96 1.70
CA PRO A 88 -0.30 -6.31 0.73
C PRO A 88 -1.70 -6.03 1.28
N LEU A 89 -2.38 -7.04 1.86
CA LEU A 89 -3.73 -6.84 2.38
C LEU A 89 -3.78 -5.74 3.45
N ALA A 90 -2.86 -5.76 4.42
CA ALA A 90 -2.88 -4.82 5.53
C ALA A 90 -2.36 -3.43 5.14
N GLU A 91 -1.29 -3.33 4.37
CA GLU A 91 -0.71 -2.06 3.95
C GLU A 91 -1.61 -1.32 2.97
N GLU A 92 -2.21 -2.01 1.99
CA GLU A 92 -3.18 -1.39 1.10
C GLU A 92 -4.42 -0.89 1.85
N LEU A 93 -4.82 -1.57 2.91
CA LEU A 93 -5.94 -1.14 3.74
C LEU A 93 -5.61 0.22 4.35
N VAL A 94 -4.43 0.36 4.94
CA VAL A 94 -4.03 1.60 5.64
C VAL A 94 -3.71 2.72 4.65
N PHE A 95 -2.74 2.48 3.77
CA PHE A 95 -2.14 3.54 2.96
C PHE A 95 -3.01 3.94 1.76
N ARG A 96 -3.98 3.13 1.36
CA ARG A 96 -4.84 3.40 0.20
C ARG A 96 -6.28 3.50 0.67
N ALA A 97 -6.86 2.39 1.13
CA ALA A 97 -8.28 2.35 1.40
C ALA A 97 -8.72 3.32 2.50
N LEU A 98 -8.09 3.29 3.68
CA LEU A 98 -8.41 4.19 4.80
C LEU A 98 -7.99 5.63 4.49
N ALA A 99 -6.81 5.82 3.90
CA ALA A 99 -6.33 7.15 3.51
C ALA A 99 -7.34 7.87 2.59
N PHE A 100 -7.77 7.23 1.51
CA PHE A 100 -8.73 7.83 0.57
C PHE A 100 -10.18 7.83 1.07
N ALA A 101 -10.52 7.00 2.06
CA ALA A 101 -11.86 7.00 2.66
C ALA A 101 -12.05 8.13 3.69
N PHE A 102 -10.99 8.49 4.42
CA PHE A 102 -11.10 9.32 5.62
C PHE A 102 -10.32 10.63 5.58
N LEU A 103 -9.35 10.78 4.67
CA LEU A 103 -8.60 12.02 4.52
C LEU A 103 -9.15 12.86 3.36
N PRO A 104 -9.06 14.21 3.45
CA PRO A 104 -9.27 15.08 2.30
C PRO A 104 -8.39 14.69 1.11
N PRO A 105 -8.82 14.93 -0.15
CA PRO A 105 -8.15 14.40 -1.34
C PRO A 105 -6.64 14.65 -1.39
N ILE A 106 -6.18 15.87 -1.11
CA ILE A 106 -4.75 16.22 -1.11
C ILE A 106 -4.00 15.45 -0.02
N LEU A 107 -4.55 15.38 1.19
CA LEU A 107 -3.93 14.68 2.31
C LEU A 107 -3.90 13.16 2.10
N ALA A 108 -4.93 12.59 1.45
CA ALA A 108 -4.93 11.18 1.08
C ALA A 108 -3.77 10.83 0.14
N TRP A 109 -3.50 11.68 -0.86
CA TRP A 109 -2.36 11.51 -1.76
C TRP A 109 -1.01 11.67 -1.04
N ILE A 110 -0.85 12.72 -0.24
CA ILE A 110 0.39 12.91 0.56
C ILE A 110 0.62 11.69 1.45
N PHE A 111 -0.41 11.17 2.09
CA PHE A 111 -0.30 10.02 2.96
C PHE A 111 0.01 8.73 2.19
N ALA A 112 -0.71 8.44 1.11
CA ALA A 112 -0.54 7.23 0.32
C ALA A 112 0.81 7.15 -0.41
N VAL A 113 1.41 8.30 -0.71
CA VAL A 113 2.64 8.41 -1.51
C VAL A 113 3.83 8.79 -0.65
N VAL A 114 3.79 9.98 -0.03
CA VAL A 114 4.93 10.57 0.67
C VAL A 114 5.15 9.90 2.01
N ILE A 115 4.10 9.77 2.83
CA ILE A 115 4.23 9.12 4.15
C ILE A 115 4.58 7.64 3.98
N PHE A 116 3.94 6.94 3.04
CA PHE A 116 4.33 5.57 2.67
C PHE A 116 5.83 5.49 2.32
N GLY A 117 6.33 6.38 1.46
CA GLY A 117 7.75 6.39 1.08
C GLY A 117 8.69 6.67 2.26
N VAL A 118 8.37 7.64 3.12
CA VAL A 118 9.19 7.98 4.31
C VAL A 118 9.32 6.81 5.29
N LEU A 119 8.31 5.93 5.36
CA LEU A 119 8.38 4.71 6.19
C LEU A 119 9.32 3.63 5.62
N HIS A 120 9.90 3.85 4.45
CA HIS A 120 10.88 2.97 3.81
C HIS A 120 12.25 3.68 3.75
N PRO A 121 12.99 3.76 4.87
CA PRO A 121 14.14 4.65 5.02
C PRO A 121 15.32 4.31 4.09
N ALA A 122 15.39 3.08 3.57
CA ALA A 122 16.43 2.69 2.63
C ALA A 122 16.34 3.48 1.32
N ASN A 123 15.13 3.66 0.76
CA ASN A 123 14.92 4.30 -0.55
C ASN A 123 13.56 5.03 -0.61
N PRO A 124 13.38 6.13 0.13
CA PRO A 124 12.08 6.78 0.29
C PRO A 124 11.51 7.33 -1.02
N LEU A 125 12.37 7.75 -1.96
CA LEU A 125 11.96 8.22 -3.29
C LEU A 125 11.33 7.09 -4.11
N VAL A 126 12.02 5.95 -4.21
CA VAL A 126 11.56 4.79 -4.99
C VAL A 126 10.30 4.20 -4.35
N ALA A 127 10.28 4.07 -3.03
CA ALA A 127 9.09 3.65 -2.29
C ALA A 127 7.90 4.62 -2.50
N SER A 128 8.14 5.93 -2.62
CA SER A 128 7.09 6.90 -2.96
C SER A 128 6.54 6.66 -4.37
N LEU A 129 7.37 6.31 -5.35
CA LEU A 129 6.91 5.99 -6.72
C LEU A 129 6.04 4.73 -6.74
N TYR A 130 6.42 3.69 -5.98
CA TYR A 130 5.55 2.54 -5.75
C TYR A 130 4.25 2.94 -5.05
N GLY A 131 4.31 3.78 -4.02
CA GLY A 131 3.14 4.35 -3.36
C GLY A 131 2.21 5.09 -4.33
N ALA A 132 2.75 5.87 -5.26
CA ALA A 132 2.00 6.55 -6.31
C ALA A 132 1.34 5.56 -7.28
N SER A 133 2.07 4.54 -7.73
CA SER A 133 1.52 3.47 -8.56
C SER A 133 0.35 2.76 -7.87
N LEU A 134 0.51 2.38 -6.60
CA LEU A 134 -0.52 1.70 -5.83
C LEU A 134 -1.72 2.60 -5.53
N ALA A 135 -1.49 3.90 -5.29
CA ALA A 135 -2.55 4.89 -5.17
C ALA A 135 -3.35 5.05 -6.47
N PHE A 136 -2.68 5.15 -7.62
CA PHE A 136 -3.35 5.15 -8.92
C PHE A 136 -4.14 3.85 -9.14
N MET A 137 -3.54 2.70 -8.81
CA MET A 137 -4.23 1.41 -8.93
C MET A 137 -5.46 1.32 -8.03
N TYR A 138 -5.42 1.86 -6.82
CA TYR A 138 -6.59 1.94 -5.94
C TYR A 138 -7.67 2.85 -6.54
N ARG A 139 -7.29 4.01 -7.09
CA ARG A 139 -8.24 4.93 -7.75
C ARG A 139 -8.85 4.33 -9.01
N GLY A 140 -8.12 3.44 -9.69
CA GLY A 140 -8.53 2.77 -10.92
C GLY A 140 -9.34 1.49 -10.72
N GLY A 141 -8.84 0.61 -9.86
CA GLY A 141 -9.32 -0.76 -9.67
C GLY A 141 -9.87 -1.07 -8.27
N GLY A 142 -9.76 -0.14 -7.32
CA GLY A 142 -10.14 -0.35 -5.92
C GLY A 142 -9.10 -1.13 -5.12
N TYR A 143 -9.46 -1.47 -3.88
CA TYR A 143 -8.63 -2.19 -2.92
C TYR A 143 -8.12 -3.54 -3.46
N ALA A 144 -8.98 -4.29 -4.17
CA ALA A 144 -8.58 -5.57 -4.74
C ALA A 144 -7.43 -5.43 -5.76
N ALA A 145 -7.50 -4.43 -6.64
CA ALA A 145 -6.49 -4.21 -7.66
C ALA A 145 -5.17 -3.69 -7.09
N SER A 146 -5.23 -2.75 -6.13
CA SER A 146 -3.99 -2.26 -5.50
C SER A 146 -3.31 -3.35 -4.67
N THR A 147 -4.09 -4.19 -3.97
CA THR A 147 -3.57 -5.36 -3.25
C THR A 147 -2.94 -6.38 -4.20
N ALA A 148 -3.59 -6.66 -5.32
CA ALA A 148 -3.05 -7.58 -6.32
C ALA A 148 -1.73 -7.06 -6.91
N LEU A 149 -1.65 -5.77 -7.25
CA LEU A 149 -0.41 -5.17 -7.77
C LEU A 149 0.72 -5.21 -6.73
N HIS A 150 0.42 -4.91 -5.47
CA HIS A 150 1.40 -4.99 -4.38
C HIS A 150 1.87 -6.43 -4.14
N ALA A 151 0.94 -7.39 -4.07
CA ALA A 151 1.26 -8.81 -3.94
C ALA A 151 2.13 -9.30 -5.10
N PHE A 152 1.79 -8.91 -6.33
CA PHE A 152 2.59 -9.21 -7.53
C PHE A 152 4.00 -8.65 -7.42
N ASN A 153 4.15 -7.37 -7.04
CA ASN A 153 5.46 -6.75 -6.86
C ASN A 153 6.32 -7.51 -5.84
N ASN A 154 5.74 -7.85 -4.69
CA ASN A 154 6.45 -8.56 -3.64
C ASN A 154 6.82 -9.99 -4.06
N ALA A 155 5.93 -10.67 -4.79
CA ALA A 155 6.21 -11.98 -5.37
C ALA A 155 7.35 -11.92 -6.40
N LEU A 156 7.37 -10.91 -7.27
CA LEU A 156 8.42 -10.70 -8.26
C LEU A 156 9.78 -10.49 -7.58
N TRP A 157 9.85 -9.61 -6.59
CA TRP A 157 11.08 -9.38 -5.83
C TRP A 157 11.55 -10.61 -5.06
N LEU A 158 10.63 -11.36 -4.46
CA LEU A 158 10.95 -12.60 -3.77
C LEU A 158 11.47 -13.68 -4.74
N ALA A 159 10.88 -13.78 -5.94
CA ALA A 159 11.32 -14.70 -6.98
C ALA A 159 12.75 -14.37 -7.45
N LEU A 160 13.04 -13.09 -7.71
CA LEU A 160 14.40 -12.63 -8.02
C LEU A 160 15.38 -12.93 -6.87
N ALA A 161 15.00 -12.65 -5.62
CA ALA A 161 15.84 -12.88 -4.45
C ALA A 161 16.14 -14.36 -4.18
N THR A 162 15.27 -15.26 -4.64
CA THR A 162 15.41 -16.72 -4.51
C THR A 162 16.02 -17.40 -5.74
N GLY A 163 16.30 -16.65 -6.82
CA GLY A 163 16.86 -17.18 -8.06
C GLY A 163 15.87 -18.03 -8.87
N LEU A 164 14.57 -17.81 -8.67
CA LEU A 164 13.51 -18.44 -9.47
C LEU A 164 13.30 -17.74 -10.82
N LEU A 165 13.89 -16.56 -11.00
CA LEU A 165 13.91 -15.73 -12.22
C LEU A 165 15.33 -15.24 -12.50
#